data_AF-A0A9P6TWE9-F1
#
_entry.id   AF-A0A9P6TWE9-F1
#
_cell.length_a   1.000
_cell.length_b   1.000
_cell.length_c   1.000
_cell.angle_alpha   90.00
_cell.angle_beta   90.00
_cell.angle_gamma   90.00
#
_symmetry.space_group_name_H-M   'P 1'
#
loop_
_entity.id
_entity.type
_entity.pdbx_description
1 polymer ?
#
loop_
_entity_poly.entity_id
_entity_poly.type
_entity_poly.pdbx_seq_one_letter_code
_entity_poly.pdbx_strand_id
1 'polypeptide(L)'
;MVSSGGYYGSRPEVEIYVDGSRCMIDGIWYKPNDSVVVLDAALGKYNAKYLFLVNDEIMLQRTDGSKTRLHLSQFRGRKLCMQPKP
;
A
#
# COMPACT_ATOMS: atom_id res chain seq x y z
N MET A 1 -23.16 -27.08 29.70
CA MET A 1 -23.44 -26.23 28.52
C MET A 1 -22.11 -25.74 27.98
N VAL A 2 -21.98 -25.73 26.66
CA VAL A 2 -20.73 -25.81 25.89
C VAL A 2 -19.89 -24.53 26.02
N SER A 3 -18.58 -24.69 26.16
CA SER A 3 -17.57 -23.62 26.08
C SER A 3 -17.60 -22.96 24.70
N SER A 4 -17.44 -21.65 24.64
CA SER A 4 -17.19 -20.93 23.40
C SER A 4 -16.16 -19.83 23.66
N GLY A 5 -14.88 -20.20 23.54
CA GLY A 5 -13.84 -19.22 23.23
C GLY A 5 -14.08 -18.69 21.81
N GLY A 6 -13.84 -17.39 21.59
CA GLY A 6 -14.14 -16.78 20.30
C GLY A 6 -13.41 -15.47 20.06
N TYR A 7 -12.26 -15.59 19.38
CA TYR A 7 -11.63 -14.64 18.45
C TYR A 7 -11.20 -13.26 19.01
N TYR A 8 -9.90 -13.18 19.34
CA TYR A 8 -9.13 -11.95 19.10
C TYR A 8 -9.36 -11.55 17.63
N GLY A 9 -10.11 -10.46 17.42
CA GLY A 9 -10.39 -9.89 16.11
C GLY A 9 -9.11 -9.42 15.43
N SER A 10 -8.40 -10.36 14.82
CA SER A 10 -7.26 -10.09 13.96
C SER A 10 -7.81 -9.37 12.74
N ARG A 11 -7.60 -8.06 12.68
CA ARG A 11 -7.87 -7.27 11.48
C ARG A 11 -7.31 -8.04 10.28
N PRO A 12 -8.07 -8.24 9.19
CA PRO A 12 -7.58 -8.98 8.04
C PRO A 12 -6.27 -8.34 7.57
N GLU A 13 -5.31 -9.21 7.24
CA GLU A 13 -4.05 -8.81 6.63
C GLU A 13 -4.35 -8.03 5.35
N VAL A 14 -3.51 -7.04 5.03
CA VAL A 14 -3.69 -6.28 3.80
C VAL A 14 -3.50 -7.22 2.61
N GLU A 15 -4.53 -7.33 1.78
CA GLU A 15 -4.49 -8.12 0.56
C GLU A 15 -3.58 -7.45 -0.47
N ILE A 16 -2.61 -8.21 -1.00
CA ILE A 16 -1.65 -7.73 -1.98
C ILE A 16 -1.54 -8.72 -3.13
N TYR A 17 -1.77 -8.24 -4.36
CA TYR A 17 -1.59 -9.00 -5.59
C TYR A 17 -0.68 -8.24 -6.54
N VAL A 18 0.10 -8.97 -7.35
CA VAL A 18 1.07 -8.39 -8.28
C VAL A 18 0.78 -8.90 -9.69
N ASP A 19 0.77 -7.98 -10.65
CA ASP A 19 0.64 -8.28 -12.07
C ASP A 19 1.56 -7.35 -12.88
N GLY A 20 2.74 -7.86 -13.26
CA GLY A 20 3.77 -7.10 -13.96
C GLY A 20 4.21 -5.87 -13.16
N SER A 21 4.00 -4.67 -13.73
CA SER A 21 4.34 -3.39 -13.08
C SER A 21 3.23 -2.84 -12.18
N ARG A 22 2.10 -3.54 -12.06
CA ARG A 22 0.92 -3.13 -11.30
C ARG A 22 0.78 -3.97 -10.03
N CYS A 23 0.13 -3.41 -9.02
CA CYS A 23 -0.23 -4.16 -7.83
C CYS A 23 -1.63 -3.78 -7.34
N MET A 24 -2.31 -4.75 -6.72
CA MET A 24 -3.49 -4.51 -5.92
C MET A 24 -3.09 -4.38 -4.46
N ILE A 25 -3.55 -3.36 -3.75
CA ILE A 25 -3.43 -3.23 -2.30
C ILE A 25 -4.81 -2.93 -1.75
N ASP A 26 -5.29 -3.78 -0.83
CA ASP A 26 -6.58 -3.62 -0.13
C ASP A 26 -7.76 -3.42 -1.12
N GLY A 27 -7.81 -4.26 -2.17
CA GLY A 27 -8.85 -4.22 -3.20
C GLY A 27 -8.67 -3.13 -4.28
N ILE A 28 -7.64 -2.28 -4.19
CA ILE A 28 -7.41 -1.19 -5.14
C ILE A 28 -6.24 -1.53 -6.05
N TRP A 29 -6.47 -1.55 -7.37
CA TRP A 29 -5.42 -1.71 -8.37
C TRP A 29 -4.72 -0.38 -8.67
N TYR A 30 -3.39 -0.39 -8.61
CA TYR A 30 -2.52 0.72 -8.96
C TYR A 30 -1.71 0.39 -10.22
N LYS A 31 -1.64 1.35 -11.13
CA LYS A 31 -0.91 1.22 -12.40
C LYS A 31 0.02 2.41 -12.65
N PRO A 32 1.00 2.27 -13.55
CA PRO A 32 1.86 3.37 -13.96
C PRO A 32 1.06 4.62 -14.32
N ASN A 33 1.51 5.74 -13.77
CA ASN A 33 0.95 7.08 -13.85
C ASN A 33 -0.25 7.42 -12.97
N ASP A 34 -0.75 6.49 -12.14
CA ASP A 34 -1.80 6.82 -11.19
C ASP A 34 -1.32 7.87 -10.17
N SER A 35 -2.18 8.84 -9.87
CA SER A 35 -1.96 9.76 -8.76
C SER A 35 -2.43 9.10 -7.47
N VAL A 36 -1.55 9.09 -6.47
CA VAL A 36 -1.79 8.42 -5.19
C VAL A 36 -1.52 9.37 -4.02
N VAL A 37 -2.24 9.11 -2.94
CA VAL A 37 -1.99 9.68 -1.63
C VAL A 37 -1.41 8.56 -0.76
N VAL A 38 -0.26 8.81 -0.16
CA VAL A 38 0.38 7.87 0.77
C VAL A 38 0.30 8.45 2.17
N LEU A 39 -0.10 7.59 3.11
CA LEU A 39 -0.03 7.82 4.54
C LEU A 39 1.10 6.95 5.08
N ASP A 40 2.22 7.59 5.43
CA ASP A 40 3.39 6.94 6.00
C ASP A 40 3.51 7.33 7.48
N ALA A 41 3.65 6.34 8.36
CA ALA A 41 3.77 6.58 9.80
C ALA A 41 5.00 7.42 10.19
N ALA A 42 6.08 7.40 9.39
CA ALA A 42 7.31 8.15 9.63
C ALA A 42 7.34 9.51 8.93
N LEU A 43 6.79 9.60 7.71
CA LEU A 43 6.87 10.81 6.87
C LEU A 43 5.57 11.64 6.85
N GLY A 44 4.48 11.10 7.38
CA GLY A 44 3.15 11.69 7.30
C GLY A 44 2.48 11.47 5.95
N LYS A 45 1.53 12.35 5.62
CA LYS A 45 0.73 12.29 4.38
C LYS A 45 1.45 12.99 3.24
N TYR A 46 1.57 12.34 2.08
CA TYR A 46 2.10 12.98 0.88
C TYR A 46 1.44 12.48 -0.40
N ASN A 47 1.48 13.33 -1.44
CA ASN A 47 1.01 12.99 -2.78
C ASN A 47 2.18 12.48 -3.62
N ALA A 48 1.91 11.47 -4.44
CA ALA A 48 2.88 10.93 -5.37
C ALA A 48 2.21 10.37 -6.63
N LYS A 49 3.03 9.98 -7.60
CA LYS A 49 2.63 9.29 -8.81
C LYS A 49 3.22 7.89 -8.80
N TYR A 50 2.38 6.88 -9.01
CA TYR A 50 2.81 5.50 -9.14
C TYR A 50 3.61 5.32 -10.43
N LEU A 51 4.83 4.79 -10.35
CA LEU A 51 5.67 4.56 -11.52
C LEU A 51 5.59 3.10 -11.97
N PHE A 52 6.01 2.18 -11.13
CA PHE A 52 6.01 0.74 -11.38
C PHE A 52 6.29 -0.03 -10.09
N LEU A 53 5.95 -1.31 -10.09
CA LEU A 53 6.44 -2.29 -9.13
C LEU A 53 7.63 -3.05 -9.72
N VAL A 54 8.69 -3.25 -8.93
CA VAL A 54 9.78 -4.17 -9.24
C VAL A 54 10.31 -4.79 -7.94
N ASN A 55 10.61 -6.09 -7.92
CA ASN A 55 11.19 -6.77 -6.76
C ASN A 55 10.46 -6.48 -5.43
N ASP A 56 9.12 -6.53 -5.43
CA ASP A 56 8.27 -6.20 -4.26
C ASP A 56 8.42 -4.76 -3.72
N GLU A 57 9.02 -3.87 -4.50
CA GLU A 57 9.11 -2.44 -4.23
C GLU A 57 8.24 -1.64 -5.19
N ILE A 58 7.36 -0.80 -4.63
CA ILE A 58 6.62 0.21 -5.37
C ILE A 58 7.50 1.44 -5.49
N MET A 59 7.74 1.85 -6.74
CA MET A 59 8.39 3.11 -7.06
C MET A 59 7.34 4.21 -7.20
N LEU A 60 7.47 5.26 -6.38
CA LEU A 60 6.65 6.46 -6.46
C LEU A 60 7.50 7.68 -6.83
N GLN A 61 6.92 8.63 -7.55
CA GLN A 61 7.48 9.96 -7.76
C GLN A 61 6.68 11.00 -6.97
N ARG A 62 7.32 11.72 -6.06
CA ARG A 62 6.70 12.80 -5.28
C ARG A 62 6.51 14.05 -6.14
N THR A 63 5.75 15.01 -5.64
CA THR A 63 5.44 16.26 -6.37
C THR A 63 6.66 17.15 -6.63
N ASP A 64 7.71 17.01 -5.83
CA ASP A 64 9.00 17.68 -6.02
C ASP A 64 9.91 16.98 -7.06
N GLY A 65 9.42 15.90 -7.69
CA GLY A 65 10.15 15.10 -8.66
C GLY A 65 11.04 14.02 -8.05
N SER A 66 11.26 14.01 -6.72
CA SER A 66 12.04 12.98 -6.03
C SER A 66 11.33 11.62 -6.08
N LYS A 67 12.09 10.54 -5.95
CA LYS A 67 11.58 9.16 -5.99
C LYS A 67 11.65 8.51 -4.62
N THR A 68 10.60 7.76 -4.29
CA THR A 68 10.50 6.98 -3.05
C THR A 68 10.22 5.52 -3.38
N ARG A 69 10.81 4.63 -2.58
CA ARG A 69 10.63 3.17 -2.63
C ARG A 69 9.81 2.74 -1.43
N LEU A 70 8.74 1.98 -1.67
CA LEU A 70 7.90 1.42 -0.63
C LEU A 70 7.87 -0.10 -0.80
N HIS A 71 8.25 -0.84 0.23
CA HIS A 71 8.26 -2.30 0.18
C HIS A 71 6.86 -2.85 0.51
N LEU A 72 6.37 -3.85 -0.23
CA LEU A 72 5.01 -4.39 -0.05
C LEU A 72 4.71 -4.85 1.39
N SER A 73 5.71 -5.33 2.13
CA SER A 73 5.56 -5.72 3.55
C SER A 73 5.18 -4.56 4.49
N GLN A 74 5.48 -3.32 4.13
CA GLN A 74 5.16 -2.14 4.93
C GLN A 74 3.64 -1.86 4.95
N PHE A 75 2.92 -2.31 3.92
CA PHE A 75 1.46 -2.26 3.85
C PHE A 75 0.82 -3.31 4.76
N ARG A 76 1.35 -4.55 4.78
CA ARG A 76 0.88 -5.62 5.67
C ARG A 76 0.96 -5.24 7.15
N GLY A 77 2.03 -4.55 7.54
CA GLY A 77 2.21 -4.01 8.89
C GLY A 77 1.40 -2.75 9.19
N ARG A 78 0.56 -2.27 8.26
CA ARG A 78 -0.20 -1.00 8.34
C ARG A 78 0.68 0.22 8.67
N LYS A 79 1.97 0.14 8.36
CA LYS A 79 2.90 1.29 8.45
C LYS A 79 2.70 2.25 7.29
N LEU A 80 2.20 1.72 6.19
CA LEU A 80 1.79 2.45 5.00
C LEU A 80 0.33 2.18 4.66
N CYS A 81 -0.35 3.23 4.21
CA CYS A 81 -1.60 3.13 3.47
C CYS A 81 -1.45 3.96 2.19
N MET A 82 -1.98 3.45 1.08
CA MET A 82 -2.00 4.15 -0.20
C MET A 82 -3.43 4.19 -0.70
N GLN A 83 -3.83 5.32 -1.28
CA GLN A 83 -5.17 5.54 -1.80
C GLN A 83 -5.10 6.29 -3.13
N PRO A 84 -6.01 6.04 -4.08
CA PRO A 84 -6.13 6.87 -5.27
C PRO A 84 -6.37 8.33 -4.87
N LYS A 85 -5.71 9.25 -5.56
CA LYS A 85 -6.03 10.67 -5.41
C LYS A 85 -7.30 10.97 -6.21
N PRO A 86 -8.36 11.53 -5.59
CA PRO A 86 -9.56 11.96 -6.31
C PRO A 86 -9.29 13.12 -7.26
#